data_AF-A0A9Q4F267-F1
#
_entry.id   AF-A0A9Q4F267-F1
#
_cell.length_a   1.000
_cell.length_b   1.000
_cell.length_c   1.000
_cell.angle_alpha   90.00
_cell.angle_beta   90.00
_cell.angle_gamma   90.00
#
_symmetry.space_group_name_H-M   'P 1'
#
loop_
_entity.id
_entity.type
_entity.pdbx_description
1 polymer ?
#
loop_
_entity_poly.entity_id
_entity_poly.type
_entity_poly.pdbx_seq_one_letter_code
_entity_poly.pdbx_strand_id
1 'polypeptide(L)' 'MEYKDGLPVLNFEELVSYIMEESQYPKTDIERILDLETEYMEKIGII' A
#
# COMPACT_ATOMS: atom_id res chain seq x y z
N MET A 1 -9.85 10.61 -10.60
CA MET A 1 -8.56 9.96 -10.38
C MET A 1 -7.51 11.06 -10.35
N GLU A 2 -6.80 11.19 -9.23
CA GLU A 2 -5.72 12.18 -9.08
C GLU A 2 -4.45 11.65 -9.74
N TYR A 3 -3.61 12.55 -10.25
CA TYR A 3 -2.35 12.20 -10.92
C TYR A 3 -1.22 13.05 -10.35
N LYS A 4 -0.08 12.41 -10.08
CA LYS A 4 1.15 13.07 -9.63
C LYS A 4 2.31 12.58 -10.51
N ASP A 5 3.07 13.52 -11.07
CA ASP A 5 4.18 13.23 -11.99
C ASP A 5 3.79 12.33 -13.18
N GLY A 6 2.54 12.43 -13.64
CA GLY A 6 1.99 11.62 -14.74
C GLY A 6 1.56 10.21 -14.36
N LEU A 7 1.68 9.82 -13.09
CA LEU A 7 1.23 8.53 -12.55
C LEU A 7 -0.08 8.69 -11.77
N PRO A 8 -1.01 7.72 -11.85
CA PRO A 8 -2.22 7.76 -11.05
C PRO A 8 -1.87 7.64 -9.56
N VAL A 9 -2.43 8.54 -8.75
CA VAL A 9 -2.39 8.39 -7.30
C VAL A 9 -3.43 7.34 -6.93
N LEU A 10 -2.94 6.19 -6.47
CA LEU A 10 -3.80 5.09 -6.05
C LEU A 10 -4.31 5.35 -4.64
N ASN A 11 -5.61 5.11 -4.44
CA ASN A 11 -6.13 4.95 -3.10
C ASN A 11 -5.69 3.58 -2.52
N PHE A 12 -5.95 3.36 -1.23
CA PHE A 12 -5.52 2.13 -0.55
C PHE A 12 -6.03 0.85 -1.24
N GLU A 13 -7.31 0.80 -1.64
CA GLU A 13 -7.89 -0.39 -2.29
C GLU A 13 -7.28 -0.64 -3.68
N GLU A 14 -7.03 0.42 -4.45
CA GLU A 14 -6.39 0.34 -5.76
C GLU A 14 -4.94 -0.13 -5.63
N LEU A 15 -4.20 0.37 -4.63
CA LEU A 15 -2.82 -0.06 -4.33
C LEU A 15 -2.77 -1.53 -3.95
N VAL A 16 -3.63 -1.97 -3.03
CA VAL A 16 -3.69 -3.38 -2.60
C VAL A 16 -4.03 -4.29 -3.77
N SER A 17 -4.99 -3.89 -4.62
CA SER A 17 -5.36 -4.65 -5.81
C SER A 17 -4.21 -4.77 -6.81
N TYR A 18 -3.48 -3.67 -7.04
CA TYR A 18 -2.29 -3.68 -7.91
C TYR A 18 -1.20 -4.64 -7.39
N ILE A 19 -0.87 -4.58 -6.09
CA ILE A 19 0.12 -5.47 -5.49
C ILE A 19 -0.33 -6.93 -5.58
N MET A 20 -1.61 -7.20 -5.37
CA MET A 20 -2.19 -8.54 -5.45
C MET A 20 -2.04 -9.12 -6.87
N GLU A 21 -2.33 -8.34 -7.91
CA GLU A 21 -2.20 -8.75 -9.31
C GLU A 21 -0.75 -9.07 -9.68
N GLU A 22 0.21 -8.22 -9.27
CA GLU A 22 1.62 -8.38 -9.61
C GLU A 22 2.34 -9.48 -8.81
N SER A 23 2.01 -9.63 -7.51
CA SER A 23 2.72 -10.52 -6.60
C SER A 23 2.06 -11.88 -6.39
N GLN A 24 0.76 -12.00 -6.70
CA GLN A 24 -0.08 -13.17 -6.40
C GLN A 24 -0.20 -13.51 -4.90
N TYR A 25 0.17 -12.59 -4.00
CA TYR A 25 -0.09 -12.77 -2.57
C TYR A 25 -1.57 -12.55 -2.23
N PRO A 26 -2.12 -13.25 -1.22
CA PRO A 26 -3.46 -12.98 -0.74
C PRO A 26 -3.61 -11.52 -0.27
N LYS A 27 -4.77 -10.92 -0.56
CA LYS A 27 -5.12 -9.57 -0.11
C LYS A 27 -4.85 -9.37 1.39
N THR A 28 -5.21 -10.34 2.23
CA THR A 28 -5.04 -10.28 3.69
C THR A 28 -3.58 -10.17 4.12
N ASP A 29 -2.67 -10.80 3.38
CA ASP A 29 -1.24 -10.78 3.72
C ASP A 29 -0.64 -9.42 3.31
N ILE A 30 -1.08 -8.87 2.17
CA ILE A 30 -0.68 -7.55 1.70
C ILE A 30 -1.14 -6.46 2.67
N GLU A 31 -2.41 -6.46 3.04
CA GLU A 31 -2.97 -5.48 4.00
C GLU A 31 -2.20 -5.55 5.33
N ARG A 32 -1.97 -6.75 5.85
CA ARG A 32 -1.22 -6.96 7.09
C ARG A 32 0.22 -6.42 7.01
N ILE A 33 0.90 -6.59 5.88
CA ILE A 33 2.26 -6.06 5.69
C ILE A 33 2.22 -4.52 5.72
N LEU A 34 1.27 -3.90 5.01
CA LEU A 34 1.14 -2.43 4.98
C LEU A 34 0.80 -1.85 6.36
N ASP A 35 -0.03 -2.54 7.14
CA ASP A 35 -0.32 -2.17 8.53
C ASP A 35 0.94 -2.24 9.39
N LEU A 36 1.71 -3.33 9.30
CA LEU A 36 2.96 -3.49 10.06
C LEU A 36 4.03 -2.45 9.69
N GLU A 37 4.15 -2.10 8.41
CA GLU A 37 5.04 -1.03 7.95
C GLU A 37 4.61 0.33 8.53
N THR A 38 3.30 0.60 8.55
CA THR A 38 2.75 1.83 9.14
C THR A 38 3.05 1.90 10.65
N GLU A 39 2.75 0.84 11.39
CA GLU A 39 3.06 0.73 12.83
C GLU A 39 4.56 0.91 13.10
N TYR A 40 5.40 0.33 12.24
CA TYR A 40 6.85 0.47 12.36
C TYR A 40 7.29 1.92 12.15
N MET A 41 6.79 2.60 11.10
CA MET A 41 7.12 3.99 10.79
C MET A 41 6.68 4.97 11.89
N GLU A 42 5.49 4.76 12.47
CA GLU A 42 5.01 5.51 13.64
C GLU A 42 5.93 5.33 14.84
N LYS A 43 6.33 4.08 15.13
CA LYS A 43 7.22 3.76 16.26
C LYS A 43 8.58 4.44 16.18
N ILE A 44 9.10 4.62 14.97
CA ILE A 44 10.40 5.28 14.74
C ILE A 44 10.28 6.78 14.46
N GLY A 45 9.05 7.34 14.45
CA GLY A 45 8.78 8.77 14.32
C GLY A 45 9.05 9.34 12.91
N ILE A 46 8.88 8.53 11.86
CA ILE A 46 8.97 9.00 10.47
C ILE A 46 7.66 9.66 10.01
N ILE A 47 6.53 9.19 10.55
CA ILE A 47 5.18 9.75 10.35
C ILE A 47 4.50 9.99 11.70
#